data_AF-A0A0M3HH09-F1
#
_entry.id   AF-A0A0M3HH09-F1
#
_cell.length_a   1.000
_cell.length_b   1.000
_cell.length_c   1.000
_cell.angle_alpha   90.00
_cell.angle_beta   90.00
_cell.angle_gamma   90.00
#
_symmetry.space_group_name_H-M   'P 1'
#
loop_
_entity.id
_entity.type
_entity.pdbx_description
1 polymer ?
#
loop_
_entity_poly.entity_id
_entity_poly.type
_entity_poly.pdbx_seq_one_letter_code
_entity_poly.pdbx_strand_id
1 'polypeptide(L)'
;MVRNEPTATKNEEAVLTALIVADCFDRRFAPVVAESSSWSCLKLANIRILDYALEWLSRTEVRDIIIVVSSSHESALGDFQE
;
A
#
# COMPACT_ATOMS: atom_id res chain seq x y z
N MET A 1 -10.10 48.24 -3.06
CA MET A 1 -9.63 47.11 -2.24
C MET A 1 -9.33 45.95 -3.19
N VAL A 2 -8.10 45.89 -3.72
CA VAL A 2 -7.69 44.81 -4.63
C VAL A 2 -7.48 43.57 -3.76
N ARG A 3 -8.23 42.49 -4.04
CA ARG A 3 -7.98 41.20 -3.40
C ARG A 3 -6.67 40.67 -3.97
N ASN A 4 -5.62 40.65 -3.16
CA ASN A 4 -4.42 39.88 -3.47
C ASN A 4 -4.80 38.41 -3.29
N GLU A 5 -5.02 37.71 -4.41
CA GLU A 5 -4.98 36.25 -4.45
C GLU A 5 -3.58 35.81 -3.97
N PRO A 6 -3.48 34.79 -3.09
CA PRO A 6 -2.17 34.24 -2.75
C PRO A 6 -1.54 33.68 -4.01
N THR A 7 -0.46 34.31 -4.46
CA THR A 7 0.37 33.84 -5.56
C THR A 7 0.90 32.46 -5.19
N ALA A 8 0.41 31.42 -5.87
CA ALA A 8 0.91 30.06 -5.76
C ALA A 8 2.43 30.06 -5.96
N THR A 9 3.15 29.83 -4.86
CA THR A 9 4.59 29.69 -4.84
C THR A 9 4.99 28.40 -5.56
N LYS A 10 5.68 28.57 -6.69
CA LYS A 10 6.66 27.68 -7.34
C LYS A 10 6.80 26.24 -6.80
N ASN A 11 6.49 25.27 -7.67
CA ASN A 11 7.13 23.95 -7.79
C ASN A 11 7.48 23.21 -6.49
N GLU A 12 6.49 22.91 -5.65
CA GLU A 12 6.54 21.64 -4.92
C GLU A 12 6.07 20.58 -5.92
N GLU A 13 7.00 19.75 -6.44
CA GLU A 13 6.61 18.57 -7.20
C GLU A 13 5.59 17.79 -6.35
N ALA A 14 4.38 17.59 -6.89
CA ALA A 14 3.31 16.94 -6.16
C ALA A 14 3.80 15.55 -5.73
N VAL A 15 3.97 15.35 -4.42
CA VAL A 15 4.40 14.07 -3.87
C VAL A 15 3.32 13.05 -4.21
N LEU A 16 3.67 12.07 -5.06
CA LEU A 16 2.77 11.00 -5.42
C LEU A 16 2.66 10.02 -4.24
N THR A 17 1.42 9.77 -3.81
CA THR A 17 1.08 8.75 -2.81
C THR A 17 0.52 7.52 -3.51
N ALA A 18 1.08 6.34 -3.22
CA ALA A 18 0.50 5.06 -3.63
C ALA A 18 -0.38 4.50 -2.51
N LEU A 19 -1.54 3.98 -2.91
CA LEU A 19 -2.43 3.21 -2.05
C LEU A 19 -2.37 1.74 -2.48
N ILE A 20 -1.90 0.87 -1.60
CA ILE A 20 -1.95 -0.58 -1.80
C ILE A 20 -3.10 -1.15 -0.98
N VAL A 21 -4.04 -1.82 -1.64
CA VAL A 21 -5.06 -2.63 -0.96
C VAL A 21 -4.48 -4.03 -0.76
N ALA A 22 -4.10 -4.33 0.48
CA ALA A 22 -3.41 -5.57 0.84
C ALA A 22 -4.33 -6.80 0.85
N ASP A 23 -5.64 -6.60 1.03
CA ASP A 23 -6.60 -7.69 1.11
C ASP A 23 -7.48 -7.83 -0.13
N CYS A 24 -7.70 -9.08 -0.52
CA CYS A 24 -8.63 -9.46 -1.56
C CYS A 24 -9.63 -10.48 -0.99
N PHE A 25 -10.91 -10.11 -0.97
CA PHE A 25 -11.99 -10.98 -0.48
C PHE A 25 -12.71 -11.73 -1.61
N ASP A 26 -12.00 -11.98 -2.71
CA ASP A 26 -12.55 -12.77 -3.80
C ASP A 26 -12.72 -14.23 -3.35
N ARG A 27 -13.94 -14.74 -3.49
CA ARG A 27 -14.31 -16.09 -3.05
C ARG A 27 -13.47 -17.19 -3.67
N ARG A 28 -12.86 -16.95 -4.84
CA ARG A 28 -11.97 -17.91 -5.50
C ARG A 28 -10.72 -18.21 -4.69
N PHE A 29 -10.31 -17.28 -3.81
CA PHE A 29 -9.12 -17.41 -2.98
C PHE A 29 -9.42 -17.80 -1.53
N ALA A 30 -10.69 -17.96 -1.16
CA ALA A 30 -11.09 -18.37 0.20
C ALA A 30 -10.40 -19.65 0.71
N PRO A 31 -10.09 -20.69 -0.10
CA PRO A 31 -9.37 -21.86 0.40
C PRO A 31 -7.88 -21.60 0.70
N VAL A 32 -7.32 -20.54 0.13
CA VAL A 32 -5.89 -20.20 0.22
C VAL A 32 -5.65 -19.12 1.27
N VAL A 33 -6.60 -18.21 1.43
CA VAL A 33 -6.59 -17.14 2.43
C VAL A 33 -7.26 -17.65 3.69
N ALA A 34 -6.48 -17.96 4.71
CA ALA A 34 -7.01 -18.25 6.04
C ALA A 34 -7.69 -17.00 6.63
N GLU A 35 -8.70 -17.18 7.50
CA GLU A 35 -9.46 -16.07 8.11
C GLU A 35 -8.60 -15.07 8.89
N SER A 36 -7.40 -15.48 9.33
CA SER A 36 -6.46 -14.65 10.08
C SER A 36 -5.28 -14.13 9.24
N SER A 37 -5.25 -14.38 7.94
CA SER A 37 -4.11 -14.07 7.07
C SER A 37 -4.48 -13.08 5.98
N SER A 38 -3.63 -12.07 5.75
CA SER A 38 -3.81 -11.13 4.64
C SER A 38 -3.40 -11.78 3.30
N TRP A 39 -4.14 -11.45 2.24
CA TRP A 39 -3.78 -11.84 0.86
C TRP A 39 -2.35 -11.39 0.50
N SER A 40 -1.98 -10.18 0.90
CA SER A 40 -0.66 -9.60 0.66
C SER A 40 0.50 -10.38 1.32
N CYS A 41 0.22 -11.13 2.39
CA CYS A 41 1.21 -11.94 3.11
C CYS A 41 1.41 -13.34 2.51
N LEU A 42 0.56 -13.77 1.57
CA LEU A 42 0.75 -15.04 0.88
C LEU A 42 2.08 -15.04 0.13
N LYS A 43 2.74 -16.20 0.10
CA LYS A 43 4.05 -16.35 -0.54
C LYS A 43 3.91 -16.83 -1.98
N LEU A 44 4.39 -16.03 -2.93
CA LEU A 44 4.62 -16.42 -4.32
C LEU A 44 6.13 -16.62 -4.53
N ALA A 45 6.52 -17.84 -4.89
CA ALA A 45 7.93 -18.23 -4.98
C ALA A 45 8.72 -17.94 -3.68
N ASN A 46 8.13 -18.29 -2.53
CA ASN A 46 8.68 -18.10 -1.18
C ASN A 46 8.86 -16.64 -0.72
N ILE A 47 8.41 -15.66 -1.50
CA ILE A 47 8.44 -14.21 -1.18
C ILE A 47 7.00 -13.71 -1.06
N ARG A 48 6.70 -12.76 -0.15
CA ARG A 48 5.32 -12.28 0.02
C ARG A 48 4.87 -11.51 -1.21
N ILE A 49 3.59 -11.63 -1.56
CA ILE A 49 2.99 -10.87 -2.67
C ILE A 49 3.22 -9.36 -2.50
N LEU A 50 3.11 -8.86 -1.27
CA LEU A 50 3.36 -7.45 -0.94
C LEU A 50 4.75 -6.96 -1.36
N ASP A 51 5.78 -7.80 -1.16
CA ASP A 51 7.16 -7.42 -1.44
C ASP A 51 7.37 -7.16 -2.94
N TYR A 52 6.69 -7.88 -3.83
CA TYR A 52 6.73 -7.62 -5.27
C TYR A 52 6.10 -6.28 -5.65
N ALA A 53 5.00 -5.89 -4.98
CA ALA A 53 4.35 -4.60 -5.22
C ALA A 53 5.23 -3.43 -4.73
N LEU A 54 5.85 -3.59 -3.57
CA LEU A 54 6.78 -2.61 -3.02
C LEU A 54 8.04 -2.48 -3.88
N GLU A 55 8.59 -3.59 -4.36
CA GLU A 55 9.74 -3.59 -5.26
C GLU A 55 9.41 -2.99 -6.63
N TRP A 56 8.17 -3.14 -7.10
CA TRP A 56 7.73 -2.42 -8.30
C TRP A 56 7.62 -0.92 -8.05
N LEU A 57 7.03 -0.50 -6.91
CA LEU A 57 6.93 0.92 -6.53
C LEU A 57 8.28 1.56 -6.27
N SER A 58 9.27 0.82 -5.76
CA SER A 58 10.63 1.32 -5.48
C SER A 58 11.33 1.85 -6.74
N ARG A 59 10.91 1.35 -7.91
CA ARG A 59 11.41 1.74 -9.24
C ARG A 59 10.71 2.99 -9.81
N THR A 60 9.75 3.54 -9.09
CA THR A 60 9.00 4.75 -9.47
C THR A 60 9.43 5.95 -8.63
N GLU A 61 8.87 7.12 -8.91
CA GLU A 61 9.06 8.35 -8.12
C GLU A 61 8.18 8.43 -6.87
N VAL A 62 7.27 7.47 -6.66
CA VAL A 62 6.42 7.39 -5.46
C VAL A 62 7.30 7.21 -4.22
N ARG A 63 7.03 8.01 -3.18
CA ARG A 63 7.74 7.96 -1.89
C ARG A 63 6.81 7.76 -0.71
N ASP A 64 5.56 8.13 -0.86
CA ASP A 64 4.54 7.96 0.17
C ASP A 64 3.67 6.74 -0.17
N ILE A 65 3.63 5.76 0.72
CA ILE A 65 2.94 4.48 0.49
C ILE A 65 2.03 4.20 1.68
N ILE A 66 0.75 4.06 1.40
CA ILE A 66 -0.27 3.68 2.37
C ILE A 66 -0.76 2.28 2.04
N ILE A 67 -0.61 1.35 2.98
CA ILE A 67 -1.12 -0.01 2.86
C ILE A 67 -2.43 -0.08 3.63
N VAL A 68 -3.51 -0.42 2.92
CA VAL A 68 -4.84 -0.63 3.49
C VAL A 68 -5.05 -2.11 3.69
N VAL A 69 -5.25 -2.50 4.95
CA VAL A 69 -5.50 -3.88 5.37
C VAL A 69 -6.81 -3.94 6.16
N SER A 70 -7.48 -5.07 6.11
CA SER A 70 -8.60 -5.37 7.01
C SER A 70 -8.12 -5.41 8.45
N SER A 71 -8.94 -4.91 9.37
CA SER A 71 -8.67 -4.97 10.81
C SER A 71 -8.48 -6.40 11.31
N SER A 72 -9.13 -7.39 10.67
CA SER A 72 -8.96 -8.82 10.99
C SER A 72 -7.56 -9.36 10.68
N HIS A 73 -6.81 -8.71 9.79
CA HIS A 73 -5.50 -9.19 9.32
C HIS A 73 -4.35 -8.24 9.71
N GLU A 74 -4.61 -7.20 10.51
CA GLU A 74 -3.62 -6.21 10.91
C GLU A 74 -2.38 -6.85 11.55
N SER A 75 -2.57 -7.87 12.39
CA SER A 75 -1.49 -8.61 13.04
C SER A 75 -0.58 -9.34 12.05
N ALA A 76 -1.08 -9.71 10.85
CA ALA A 76 -0.29 -10.39 9.82
C ALA A 76 0.74 -9.45 9.14
N LEU A 77 0.58 -8.13 9.29
CA LEU A 77 1.51 -7.11 8.80
C LEU A 77 2.40 -6.53 9.91
N GLY A 78 2.23 -6.95 11.17
CA GLY A 78 3.04 -6.45 12.30
C GLY A 78 4.53 -6.77 12.18
N ASP A 79 4.89 -7.83 11.44
CA ASP A 79 6.28 -8.26 11.22
C ASP A 79 7.10 -7.32 10.31
N PHE A 80 6.51 -6.25 9.77
CA PHE A 80 7.22 -5.27 8.92
C PHE A 80 7.97 -4.19 9.73
N GLN A 81 7.92 -4.20 11.07
CA GLN A 81 8.51 -3.17 11.94
C GLN A 81 9.91 -3.48 12.51
N GLU A 82 10.62 -4.52 12.05
CA GLU A 82 12.03 -4.74 12.44
C GLU A 82 13.04 -3.85 11.69
#